data_AF-A0A2N1QYD4-F1
#
_entry.id   AF-A0A2N1QYD4-F1
#
_cell.length_a   1.000
_cell.length_b   1.000
_cell.length_c   1.000
_cell.angle_alpha   90.00
_cell.angle_beta   90.00
_cell.angle_gamma   90.00
#
_symmetry.space_group_name_H-M   'P 1'
#
loop_
_entity.id
_entity.type
_entity.pdbx_description
1 polymer ?
#
loop_
_entity_poly.entity_id
_entity_poly.type
_entity_poly.pdbx_seq_one_letter_code
_entity_poly.pdbx_strand_id
1 'polypeptide(L)'
;MPKAFSQQERERIEARLIGVGKRLINKAGIRFLVVDDVAREAGISKGSFYSFHPSREEFILAVFESWEKEHRGALIREVTEGQGSFRERLERFFIGAFRILEKEPGLATLGVKDIQMIMERLPPERIEAHKAADDRALAEAFGGRAGMERFPPTLLSALQGLAPALFAIALHREDFPPESYQATVKLLSEALAARIAADVEGFAATAAPAGKGETS
;
A
#
# COMPACT_ATOMS: atom_id res chain seq x y z
N MET A 1 23.89 30.22 -14.53
CA MET A 1 23.30 29.10 -13.75
C MET A 1 21.88 28.88 -14.25
N PRO A 2 21.43 27.65 -14.51
CA PRO A 2 20.03 27.41 -14.88
C PRO A 2 19.12 27.89 -13.75
N LYS A 3 18.00 28.52 -14.11
CA LYS A 3 17.04 29.04 -13.14
C LYS A 3 16.41 27.87 -12.39
N ALA A 4 16.49 27.88 -11.06
CA ALA A 4 15.83 26.86 -10.25
C ALA A 4 14.31 26.93 -10.48
N PHE A 5 13.66 25.76 -10.59
CA PHE A 5 12.21 25.69 -10.69
C PHE A 5 11.57 26.30 -9.44
N SER A 6 10.50 27.08 -9.62
CA SER A 6 9.62 27.45 -8.51
C SER A 6 8.94 26.21 -7.93
N GLN A 7 8.44 26.31 -6.69
CA GLN A 7 7.70 25.22 -6.05
C GLN A 7 6.52 24.74 -6.91
N GLN A 8 5.73 25.67 -7.45
CA GLN A 8 4.58 25.34 -8.30
C GLN A 8 4.99 24.66 -9.62
N GLU A 9 6.11 25.06 -10.23
CA GLU A 9 6.65 24.36 -11.40
C GLU A 9 7.11 22.95 -11.03
N ARG A 10 7.77 22.80 -9.87
CA ARG A 10 8.23 21.52 -9.36
C ARG A 10 7.07 20.55 -9.15
N GLU A 11 5.99 20.99 -8.51
CA GLU A 11 4.76 20.18 -8.32
C GLU A 11 4.12 19.76 -9.66
N ARG A 12 4.05 20.68 -10.63
CA ARG A 12 3.52 20.37 -11.97
C ARG A 12 4.41 19.37 -12.72
N ILE A 13 5.74 19.52 -12.64
CA ILE A 13 6.69 18.59 -13.26
C ILE A 13 6.57 17.22 -12.61
N GLU A 14 6.52 17.14 -11.28
CA GLU A 14 6.34 15.90 -10.52
C GLU A 14 5.07 15.16 -10.95
N ALA A 15 3.94 15.86 -11.00
CA ALA A 15 2.68 15.27 -11.44
C ALA A 15 2.76 14.72 -12.89
N ARG A 16 3.45 15.43 -13.80
CA ARG A 16 3.69 14.94 -15.16
C ARG A 16 4.60 13.72 -15.17
N LEU A 17 5.69 13.72 -14.42
CA LEU A 17 6.61 12.59 -14.31
C LEU A 17 5.86 11.35 -13.86
N ILE A 18 5.12 11.42 -12.75
CA ILE A 18 4.30 10.32 -12.25
C ILE A 18 3.28 9.86 -13.30
N GLY A 19 2.55 10.77 -13.93
CA GLY A 19 1.58 10.41 -14.97
C GLY A 19 2.19 9.72 -16.20
N VAL A 20 3.38 10.16 -16.63
CA VAL A 20 4.16 9.50 -17.70
C VAL A 20 4.62 8.12 -17.25
N GLY A 21 5.16 8.00 -16.04
CA GLY A 21 5.60 6.75 -15.44
C GLY A 21 4.49 5.71 -15.38
N LYS A 22 3.32 6.08 -14.86
CA LYS A 22 2.13 5.21 -14.81
C LYS A 22 1.75 4.69 -16.18
N ARG A 23 1.66 5.58 -17.18
CA ARG A 23 1.33 5.20 -18.56
C ARG A 23 2.36 4.23 -19.15
N LEU A 24 3.65 4.52 -19.02
CA LEU A 24 4.70 3.69 -19.59
C LEU A 24 4.77 2.32 -18.93
N ILE A 25 4.66 2.26 -17.60
CA ILE A 25 4.62 1.00 -16.86
C ILE A 25 3.37 0.20 -17.21
N ASN A 26 2.18 0.83 -17.30
CA ASN A 26 0.96 0.12 -17.71
C ASN A 26 1.02 -0.40 -19.15
N LYS A 27 1.80 0.24 -20.03
CA LYS A 27 1.95 -0.17 -21.42
C LYS A 27 2.94 -1.32 -21.60
N ALA A 28 4.09 -1.27 -20.92
CA ALA A 28 5.21 -2.15 -21.22
C ALA A 28 5.75 -2.91 -20.00
N GLY A 29 5.31 -2.57 -18.79
CA GLY A 29 5.85 -3.09 -17.53
C GLY A 29 7.08 -2.32 -17.04
N ILE A 30 7.39 -2.48 -15.75
CA ILE A 30 8.45 -1.71 -15.08
C ILE A 30 9.84 -1.91 -15.69
N ARG A 31 10.13 -3.10 -16.22
CA ARG A 31 11.45 -3.43 -16.79
C ARG A 31 11.82 -2.57 -17.99
N PHE A 32 10.83 -2.10 -18.74
CA PHE A 32 11.04 -1.33 -19.96
C PHE A 32 10.96 0.18 -19.75
N LEU A 33 10.80 0.64 -18.51
CA LEU A 33 10.80 2.06 -18.21
C LEU A 33 12.21 2.65 -18.43
N VAL A 34 12.32 3.63 -19.33
CA VAL A 34 13.57 4.34 -19.64
C VAL A 34 13.47 5.80 -19.19
N VAL A 35 14.44 6.26 -18.38
CA VAL A 35 14.46 7.62 -17.83
C VAL A 35 14.44 8.69 -18.93
N ASP A 36 15.12 8.45 -20.05
CA ASP A 36 15.18 9.42 -21.16
C ASP A 36 13.81 9.63 -21.81
N ASP A 37 13.03 8.56 -21.95
CA ASP A 37 11.65 8.64 -22.45
C ASP A 37 10.75 9.36 -21.47
N VAL A 38 10.87 9.04 -20.17
CA VAL A 38 10.10 9.71 -19.11
C VAL A 38 10.39 11.22 -19.10
N ALA A 39 11.66 11.61 -19.09
CA ALA A 39 12.08 13.01 -19.06
C ALA A 39 11.59 13.76 -20.31
N ARG A 40 11.79 13.16 -21.49
CA ARG A 40 11.34 13.71 -22.78
C ARG A 40 9.83 13.93 -22.81
N GLU A 41 9.04 12.93 -22.43
CA GLU A 41 7.57 13.03 -22.41
C GLU A 41 7.05 13.98 -21.31
N ALA A 42 7.78 14.13 -20.19
CA ALA A 42 7.47 15.10 -19.14
C ALA A 42 7.94 16.54 -19.46
N GLY A 43 8.61 16.74 -20.62
CA GLY A 43 9.07 18.05 -21.09
C GLY A 43 10.25 18.60 -20.30
N ILE A 44 11.14 17.75 -19.78
CA ILE A 44 12.35 18.14 -19.05
C ILE A 44 13.59 17.44 -19.59
N SER A 45 14.78 17.93 -19.25
CA SER A 45 16.03 17.24 -19.58
C SER A 45 16.25 16.02 -18.67
N LYS A 46 17.03 15.04 -19.13
CA LYS A 46 17.50 13.91 -18.30
C LYS A 46 18.21 14.39 -17.03
N GLY A 47 19.06 15.41 -17.14
CA GLY A 47 19.73 15.99 -15.97
C GLY A 47 18.75 16.59 -14.96
N SER A 48 17.69 17.24 -15.45
CA SER A 48 16.61 17.76 -14.61
C SER A 48 15.84 16.65 -13.92
N PHE A 49 15.57 15.52 -14.58
CA PHE A 49 14.89 14.36 -13.97
C PHE A 49 15.58 13.91 -12.67
N TYR A 50 16.91 13.81 -12.68
CA TYR A 50 17.67 13.37 -11.51
C TYR A 50 17.64 14.36 -10.33
N SER A 51 17.17 15.60 -10.54
CA SER A 51 16.88 16.54 -9.44
C SER A 51 15.53 16.33 -8.76
N PHE A 52 14.67 15.47 -9.32
CA PHE A 52 13.39 15.04 -8.76
C PHE A 52 13.50 13.62 -8.20
N HIS A 53 14.06 12.70 -8.98
CA HIS A 53 14.25 11.30 -8.58
C HIS A 53 15.71 10.89 -8.80
N PRO A 54 16.49 10.64 -7.74
CA PRO A 54 17.92 10.37 -7.85
C PRO A 54 18.27 9.13 -8.69
N SER A 55 17.35 8.17 -8.79
CA SER A 55 17.49 6.95 -9.58
C SER A 55 16.21 6.57 -10.30
N ARG A 56 16.34 5.66 -11.28
CA ARG A 56 15.20 5.04 -11.96
C ARG A 56 14.33 4.25 -10.98
N GLU A 57 14.96 3.52 -10.06
CA GLU A 57 14.28 2.68 -9.08
C GLU A 57 13.53 3.50 -8.03
N GLU A 58 14.09 4.63 -7.58
CA GLU A 58 13.35 5.57 -6.73
C GLU A 58 12.15 6.20 -7.45
N PHE A 59 12.26 6.47 -8.76
CA PHE A 59 11.12 6.92 -9.55
C PHE A 59 10.06 5.83 -9.70
N ILE A 60 10.46 4.57 -9.97
CA ILE A 60 9.52 3.44 -10.02
C ILE A 60 8.78 3.31 -8.68
N LEU A 61 9.49 3.41 -7.56
CA LEU A 61 8.88 3.41 -6.23
C LEU A 61 7.90 4.57 -6.07
N ALA A 62 8.25 5.79 -6.49
CA ALA A 62 7.34 6.94 -6.41
C ALA A 62 6.06 6.76 -7.25
N VAL A 63 6.18 6.14 -8.43
CA VAL A 63 5.01 5.80 -9.26
C VAL A 63 4.14 4.74 -8.57
N PHE A 64 4.77 3.73 -7.94
CA PHE A 64 4.08 2.71 -7.15
C PHE A 64 3.36 3.30 -5.94
N GLU A 65 4.04 4.11 -5.12
CA GLU A 65 3.47 4.85 -3.99
C GLU A 65 2.28 5.72 -4.43
N SER A 66 2.34 6.31 -5.63
CA SER A 66 1.23 7.08 -6.19
C SER A 66 -0.01 6.23 -6.49
N TRP A 67 0.16 5.02 -7.06
CA TRP A 67 -0.95 4.09 -7.26
C TRP A 67 -1.52 3.57 -5.94
N GLU A 68 -0.65 3.19 -5.01
CA GLU A 68 -1.09 2.76 -3.69
C GLU A 68 -1.91 3.85 -3.01
N LYS A 69 -1.47 5.11 -3.04
CA LYS A 69 -2.20 6.22 -2.46
C LYS A 69 -3.59 6.40 -3.06
N GLU A 70 -3.74 6.25 -4.39
CA GLU A 70 -5.03 6.34 -5.08
C GLU A 70 -5.99 5.23 -4.64
N HIS A 71 -5.49 4.00 -4.48
CA HIS A 71 -6.32 2.84 -4.14
C HIS A 71 -6.57 2.69 -2.63
N ARG A 72 -5.62 3.12 -1.81
CA ARG A 72 -5.65 3.07 -0.33
C ARG A 72 -6.81 3.85 0.27
N GLY A 73 -7.13 5.03 -0.28
CA GLY A 73 -8.26 5.83 0.19
C GLY A 73 -9.62 5.14 0.01
N ALA A 74 -9.76 4.25 -0.97
CA ALA A 74 -10.97 3.44 -1.12
C ALA A 74 -11.01 2.30 -0.08
N LEU A 75 -9.87 1.67 0.18
CA LEU A 75 -9.76 0.59 1.18
C LEU A 75 -10.04 1.12 2.61
N ILE A 76 -9.46 2.26 2.97
CA ILE A 76 -9.70 2.89 4.28
C ILE A 76 -11.20 3.18 4.46
N ARG A 77 -11.84 3.80 3.45
CA ARG A 77 -13.28 4.08 3.48
C ARG A 77 -14.15 2.83 3.56
N GLU A 78 -13.73 1.72 2.97
CA GLU A 78 -14.43 0.45 3.13
C GLU A 78 -14.53 0.04 4.61
N VAL A 79 -13.46 0.21 5.38
CA VAL A 79 -13.44 -0.14 6.82
C VAL A 79 -14.26 0.85 7.65
N THR A 80 -14.15 2.15 7.37
CA THR A 80 -14.73 3.22 8.19
C THR A 80 -16.19 3.54 7.86
N GLU A 81 -16.57 3.47 6.59
CA GLU A 81 -17.85 3.95 6.04
C GLU A 81 -18.63 2.88 5.28
N GLY A 82 -18.04 1.69 5.07
CA GLY A 82 -18.68 0.59 4.35
C GLY A 82 -19.98 0.11 5.03
N GLN A 83 -20.80 -0.62 4.27
CA GLN A 83 -22.04 -1.20 4.77
C GLN A 83 -21.80 -2.51 5.52
N GLY A 84 -22.70 -2.88 6.43
CA GLY A 84 -22.63 -4.12 7.19
C GLY A 84 -21.73 -4.05 8.43
N SER A 85 -21.46 -5.21 9.00
CA SER A 85 -20.66 -5.39 10.23
C SER A 85 -19.19 -5.03 10.02
N PHE A 86 -18.49 -4.70 11.11
CA PHE A 86 -17.05 -4.41 11.06
C PHE A 86 -16.25 -5.57 10.45
N ARG A 87 -16.61 -6.81 10.76
CA ARG A 87 -15.99 -8.01 10.16
C ARG A 87 -16.17 -8.06 8.64
N GLU A 88 -17.38 -7.84 8.13
CA GLU A 88 -17.64 -7.86 6.68
C GLU A 88 -16.88 -6.74 5.95
N ARG A 89 -16.73 -5.58 6.59
CA ARG A 89 -15.92 -4.47 6.06
C ARG A 89 -14.43 -4.82 6.02
N LEU A 90 -13.90 -5.45 7.07
CA LEU A 90 -12.52 -5.93 7.09
C LEU A 90 -12.25 -7.00 6.04
N GLU A 91 -13.20 -7.92 5.82
CA GLU A 91 -13.07 -8.94 4.78
C GLU A 91 -12.92 -8.28 3.39
N ARG A 92 -13.79 -7.32 3.07
CA ARG A 92 -13.72 -6.58 1.79
C ARG A 92 -12.46 -5.73 1.70
N PHE A 93 -12.00 -5.14 2.80
CA PHE A 93 -10.71 -4.45 2.87
C PHE A 93 -9.55 -5.37 2.48
N PHE A 94 -9.44 -6.57 3.07
CA PHE A 94 -8.35 -7.50 2.77
C PHE A 94 -8.41 -8.04 1.35
N ILE A 95 -9.61 -8.40 0.86
CA ILE A 95 -9.79 -8.78 -0.55
C ILE A 95 -9.34 -7.65 -1.47
N GLY A 96 -9.73 -6.41 -1.16
CA GLY A 96 -9.34 -5.23 -1.92
C GLY A 96 -7.83 -4.96 -1.89
N ALA A 97 -7.16 -5.23 -0.77
CA ALA A 97 -5.72 -5.10 -0.61
C ALA A 97 -4.96 -6.12 -1.49
N PHE A 98 -5.37 -7.40 -1.50
CA PHE A 98 -4.77 -8.42 -2.37
C PHE A 98 -4.93 -8.11 -3.87
N ARG A 99 -6.02 -7.43 -4.23
CA ARG A 99 -6.32 -7.07 -5.63
C ARG A 99 -5.67 -5.77 -6.08
N ILE A 100 -4.90 -5.09 -5.23
CA ILE A 100 -4.35 -3.77 -5.57
C ILE A 100 -3.45 -3.82 -6.82
N LEU A 101 -2.68 -4.90 -7.00
CA LEU A 101 -1.83 -5.11 -8.16
C LEU A 101 -2.62 -5.42 -9.44
N GLU A 102 -3.82 -5.98 -9.30
CA GLU A 102 -4.70 -6.29 -10.44
C GLU A 102 -5.40 -5.05 -10.99
N LYS A 103 -5.43 -3.94 -10.22
CA LYS A 103 -6.09 -2.70 -10.64
C LYS A 103 -5.34 -1.95 -11.74
N GLU A 104 -4.03 -2.18 -11.85
CA GLU A 104 -3.17 -1.50 -12.84
C GLU A 104 -2.53 -2.56 -13.75
N PRO A 105 -2.74 -2.51 -15.07
CA PRO A 105 -2.19 -3.52 -15.99
C PRO A 105 -0.68 -3.71 -15.88
N GLY A 106 0.08 -2.64 -15.60
CA GLY A 106 1.54 -2.70 -15.46
C GLY A 106 2.02 -3.31 -14.16
N LEU A 107 1.15 -3.40 -13.15
CA LEU A 107 1.42 -4.10 -11.89
C LEU A 107 0.89 -5.54 -11.92
N ALA A 108 -0.07 -5.84 -12.80
CA ALA A 108 -0.64 -7.17 -12.96
C ALA A 108 0.34 -8.22 -13.53
N THR A 109 1.52 -7.81 -14.00
CA THR A 109 2.63 -8.70 -14.40
C THR A 109 3.85 -8.53 -13.50
N LEU A 110 3.74 -7.74 -12.43
CA LEU A 110 4.83 -7.54 -11.48
C LEU A 110 5.10 -8.85 -10.74
N GLY A 111 6.36 -9.29 -10.75
CA GLY A 111 6.78 -10.51 -10.08
C GLY A 111 7.90 -10.27 -9.07
N VAL A 112 8.19 -11.33 -8.31
CA VAL A 112 9.20 -11.31 -7.23
C VAL A 112 10.58 -10.86 -7.73
N LYS A 113 11.01 -11.34 -8.90
CA LYS A 113 12.30 -10.96 -9.49
C LYS A 113 12.39 -9.47 -9.78
N ASP A 114 11.30 -8.86 -10.25
CA ASP A 114 11.33 -7.44 -10.58
C ASP A 114 11.41 -6.58 -9.31
N ILE A 115 10.72 -7.01 -8.23
CA ILE A 115 10.84 -6.37 -6.91
C ILE A 115 12.25 -6.52 -6.34
N GLN A 116 12.85 -7.71 -6.41
CA GLN A 116 14.24 -7.92 -5.98
C GLN A 116 15.20 -6.96 -6.69
N MET A 117 15.09 -6.83 -8.01
CA MET A 117 15.94 -5.92 -8.80
C MET A 117 15.80 -4.44 -8.42
N ILE A 118 14.60 -4.02 -8.00
CA ILE A 118 14.34 -2.66 -7.51
C ILE A 118 14.95 -2.49 -6.12
N MET A 119 14.66 -3.43 -5.22
CA MET A 119 15.10 -3.38 -3.82
C MET A 119 16.62 -3.39 -3.68
N GLU A 120 17.34 -4.14 -4.52
CA GLU A 120 18.81 -4.17 -4.55
C GLU A 120 19.46 -2.83 -4.91
N ARG A 121 18.71 -1.94 -5.58
CA ARG A 121 19.19 -0.62 -6.04
C ARG A 121 18.63 0.54 -5.23
N LEU A 122 17.59 0.32 -4.44
CA LEU A 122 17.01 1.34 -3.59
C LEU A 122 17.90 1.58 -2.36
N PRO A 123 18.07 2.85 -1.94
CA PRO A 123 18.64 3.15 -0.64
C PRO A 123 17.80 2.50 0.49
N PRO A 124 18.43 1.90 1.52
CA PRO A 124 17.71 1.31 2.65
C PRO A 124 16.71 2.29 3.30
N GLU A 125 17.04 3.58 3.35
CA GLU A 125 16.21 4.62 3.94
C GLU A 125 14.90 4.82 3.16
N ARG A 126 14.90 4.63 1.83
CA ARG A 126 13.68 4.71 1.01
C ARG A 126 12.77 3.52 1.26
N ILE A 127 13.34 2.33 1.45
CA ILE A 127 12.59 1.12 1.80
C ILE A 127 11.91 1.29 3.15
N GLU A 128 12.66 1.75 4.16
CA GLU A 128 12.10 1.95 5.51
C GLU A 128 11.06 3.08 5.53
N ALA A 129 11.28 4.16 4.76
CA ALA A 129 10.28 5.23 4.63
C ALA A 129 8.97 4.73 4.00
N HIS A 130 9.05 3.85 3.00
CA HIS A 130 7.89 3.24 2.36
C HIS A 130 7.14 2.31 3.34
N LYS A 131 7.83 1.40 4.02
CA LYS A 131 7.22 0.53 5.06
C LYS A 131 6.52 1.34 6.14
N ALA A 132 7.17 2.40 6.64
CA ALA A 132 6.57 3.28 7.64
C ALA A 132 5.34 4.03 7.11
N ALA A 133 5.25 4.30 5.80
CA ALA A 133 4.07 4.89 5.19
C ALA A 133 2.90 3.90 5.10
N ASP A 134 3.19 2.63 4.86
CA ASP A 134 2.19 1.56 4.86
C ASP A 134 1.64 1.29 6.26
N ASP A 135 2.52 1.22 7.27
CA ASP A 135 2.13 1.08 8.67
C ASP A 135 1.20 2.22 9.12
N ARG A 136 1.53 3.47 8.74
CA ARG A 136 0.69 4.63 9.03
C ARG A 136 -0.70 4.51 8.39
N ALA A 137 -0.77 4.05 7.15
CA ALA A 137 -2.03 3.90 6.45
C ALA A 137 -2.89 2.75 6.99
N LEU A 138 -2.24 1.65 7.38
CA LEU A 138 -2.93 0.57 8.06
C LEU A 138 -3.52 1.06 9.38
N ALA A 139 -2.74 1.79 10.19
CA ALA A 139 -3.22 2.40 11.41
C ALA A 139 -4.40 3.37 11.17
N GLU A 140 -4.36 4.17 10.09
CA GLU A 140 -5.47 5.03 9.69
C GLU A 140 -6.74 4.24 9.38
N ALA A 141 -6.63 3.12 8.64
CA ALA A 141 -7.75 2.22 8.36
C ALA A 141 -8.42 1.69 9.64
N PHE A 142 -7.65 1.54 10.72
CA PHE A 142 -8.11 1.09 12.02
C PHE A 142 -8.50 2.22 12.99
N GLY A 143 -8.71 3.45 12.50
CA GLY A 143 -9.14 4.58 13.34
C GLY A 143 -7.99 5.36 13.98
N GLY A 144 -6.80 5.28 13.39
CA GLY A 144 -5.59 5.96 13.87
C GLY A 144 -5.17 5.47 15.26
N ARG A 145 -4.45 6.31 16.00
CA ARG A 145 -3.91 5.95 17.32
C ARG A 145 -4.99 5.50 18.31
N ALA A 146 -6.12 6.22 18.36
CA ALA A 146 -7.20 5.92 19.29
C ALA A 146 -7.94 4.62 18.94
N GLY A 147 -8.05 4.29 17.65
CA GLY A 147 -8.56 3.00 17.23
C GLY A 147 -7.58 1.86 17.51
N MET A 148 -6.28 2.10 17.31
CA MET A 148 -5.21 1.14 17.60
C MET A 148 -5.12 0.77 19.09
N GLU A 149 -5.45 1.68 20.00
CA GLU A 149 -5.52 1.40 21.45
C GLU A 149 -6.58 0.36 21.84
N ARG A 150 -7.49 0.01 20.93
CA ARG A 150 -8.52 -1.04 21.14
C ARG A 150 -8.03 -2.44 20.80
N PHE A 151 -6.80 -2.59 20.31
CA PHE A 151 -6.23 -3.88 19.95
C PHE A 151 -5.19 -4.31 20.99
N PRO A 152 -5.08 -5.62 21.27
CA PRO A 152 -4.03 -6.13 22.13
C PRO A 152 -2.64 -5.85 21.51
N PRO A 153 -1.58 -5.58 22.31
CA PRO A 153 -0.25 -5.30 21.80
C PRO A 153 0.32 -6.37 20.85
N THR A 154 -0.02 -7.64 21.09
CA THR A 154 0.37 -8.76 20.24
C THR A 154 -0.21 -8.66 18.83
N LEU A 155 -1.47 -8.22 18.70
CA LEU A 155 -2.09 -7.99 17.40
C LEU A 155 -1.49 -6.76 16.72
N LEU A 156 -1.22 -5.68 17.46
CA LEU A 156 -0.56 -4.49 16.92
C LEU A 156 0.81 -4.80 16.31
N SER A 157 1.63 -5.63 16.97
CA SER A 157 2.89 -6.11 16.41
C SER A 157 2.69 -6.96 15.14
N ALA A 158 1.66 -7.80 15.10
CA ALA A 158 1.35 -8.59 13.92
C ALA A 158 0.89 -7.73 12.72
N LEU A 159 0.16 -6.64 12.98
CA LEU A 159 -0.32 -5.72 11.94
C LEU A 159 0.82 -5.04 11.17
N GLN A 160 1.97 -4.79 11.80
CA GLN A 160 3.17 -4.23 11.13
C GLN A 160 3.70 -5.16 10.02
N GLY A 161 3.58 -6.47 10.19
CA GLY A 161 3.98 -7.45 9.18
C GLY A 161 2.92 -7.70 8.10
N LEU A 162 1.71 -7.14 8.25
CA LEU A 162 0.57 -7.55 7.45
C LEU A 162 0.68 -7.05 6.01
N ALA A 163 0.89 -5.76 5.80
CA ALA A 163 1.03 -5.18 4.46
C ALA A 163 2.12 -5.89 3.61
N PRO A 164 3.37 -6.06 4.09
CA PRO A 164 4.38 -6.77 3.31
C PRO A 164 4.05 -8.26 3.10
N ALA A 165 3.35 -8.92 4.03
CA ALA A 165 2.91 -10.30 3.84
C ALA A 165 1.82 -10.43 2.77
N LEU A 166 0.81 -9.56 2.79
CA LEU A 166 -0.24 -9.51 1.76
C LEU A 166 0.37 -9.23 0.38
N PHE A 167 1.31 -8.28 0.30
CA PHE A 167 2.01 -7.95 -0.93
C PHE A 167 2.86 -9.11 -1.45
N ALA A 168 3.61 -9.79 -0.59
CA ALA A 168 4.39 -10.96 -0.96
C ALA A 168 3.51 -12.07 -1.55
N ILE A 169 2.39 -12.38 -0.90
CA ILE A 169 1.42 -13.37 -1.41
C ILE A 169 0.86 -12.93 -2.77
N ALA A 170 0.53 -11.64 -2.93
CA ALA A 170 -0.02 -11.11 -4.18
C ALA A 170 0.98 -11.16 -5.35
N LEU A 171 2.28 -10.99 -5.09
CA LEU A 171 3.33 -11.16 -6.09
C LEU A 171 3.48 -12.60 -6.57
N HIS A 172 3.16 -13.57 -5.69
CA HIS A 172 3.23 -14.99 -5.99
C HIS A 172 1.96 -15.52 -6.67
N ARG A 173 1.00 -14.68 -7.09
CA ARG A 173 -0.28 -15.10 -7.68
C ARG A 173 -0.15 -16.15 -8.81
N GLU A 174 0.92 -16.08 -9.61
CA GLU A 174 1.18 -16.99 -10.73
C GLU A 174 1.76 -18.34 -10.28
N ASP A 175 2.27 -18.43 -9.06
CA ASP A 175 2.81 -19.66 -8.45
C ASP A 175 1.71 -20.51 -7.77
N PHE A 176 0.49 -20.00 -7.67
CA PHE A 176 -0.64 -20.75 -7.13
C PHE A 176 -1.12 -21.81 -8.12
N PRO A 177 -1.62 -22.96 -7.63
CA PRO A 177 -2.34 -23.91 -8.47
C PRO A 177 -3.45 -23.24 -9.29
N PRO A 178 -3.79 -23.77 -10.48
CA PRO A 178 -4.85 -23.21 -11.33
C PRO A 178 -6.13 -22.96 -10.53
N GLU A 179 -6.70 -21.77 -10.72
CA GLU A 179 -7.97 -21.32 -10.10
C GLU A 179 -7.98 -21.21 -8.56
N SER A 180 -6.86 -21.48 -7.86
CA SER A 180 -6.87 -21.49 -6.40
C SER A 180 -6.59 -20.12 -5.77
N TYR A 181 -5.89 -19.21 -6.45
CA TYR A 181 -5.45 -17.92 -5.87
C TYR A 181 -6.61 -17.11 -5.28
N GLN A 182 -7.70 -16.93 -6.03
CA GLN A 182 -8.87 -16.16 -5.54
C GLN A 182 -9.56 -16.83 -4.36
N ALA A 183 -9.63 -18.17 -4.34
CA ALA A 183 -10.18 -18.92 -3.22
C ALA A 183 -9.29 -18.80 -1.96
N THR A 184 -7.97 -18.84 -2.13
CA THR A 184 -7.02 -18.62 -1.03
C THR A 184 -7.09 -17.20 -0.49
N VAL A 185 -7.14 -16.19 -1.36
CA VAL A 185 -7.32 -14.78 -0.97
C VAL A 185 -8.60 -14.60 -0.15
N LYS A 186 -9.71 -15.20 -0.59
CA LYS A 186 -10.98 -15.17 0.15
C LYS A 186 -10.85 -15.80 1.53
N LEU A 187 -10.30 -17.02 1.62
CA LEU A 187 -10.10 -17.73 2.88
C LEU A 187 -9.22 -16.93 3.85
N LEU A 188 -8.08 -16.39 3.38
CA LEU A 188 -7.18 -15.58 4.20
C LEU A 188 -7.87 -14.30 4.69
N SER A 189 -8.63 -13.64 3.82
CA SER A 189 -9.37 -12.41 4.16
C SER A 189 -10.45 -12.67 5.22
N GLU A 190 -11.22 -13.75 5.06
CA GLU A 190 -12.24 -14.17 6.04
C GLU A 190 -11.62 -14.50 7.41
N ALA A 191 -10.49 -15.21 7.41
CA ALA A 191 -9.78 -15.60 8.63
C ALA A 191 -9.19 -14.39 9.37
N LEU A 192 -8.53 -13.47 8.65
CA LEU A 192 -7.98 -12.24 9.22
C LEU A 192 -9.10 -11.35 9.78
N ALA A 193 -10.17 -11.14 9.00
CA ALA A 193 -11.31 -10.33 9.42
C ALA A 193 -12.00 -10.91 10.67
N ALA A 194 -12.21 -12.22 10.72
CA ALA A 194 -12.80 -12.89 11.88
C ALA A 194 -11.90 -12.76 13.13
N ARG A 195 -10.59 -12.99 12.99
CA ARG A 195 -9.64 -12.92 14.10
C ARG A 195 -9.56 -11.49 14.67
N ILE A 196 -9.43 -10.50 13.81
CA ILE A 196 -9.30 -9.09 14.20
C ILE A 196 -10.60 -8.58 14.83
N ALA A 197 -11.76 -8.90 14.25
CA ALA A 197 -13.05 -8.50 14.83
C ALA A 197 -13.25 -9.10 16.24
N ALA A 198 -12.93 -10.38 16.42
CA ALA A 198 -13.03 -11.05 17.72
C ALA A 198 -12.10 -10.44 18.78
N ASP A 199 -10.88 -10.03 18.41
CA ASP A 199 -9.95 -9.35 19.34
C ASP A 199 -10.48 -7.98 19.78
N VAL A 200 -11.10 -7.22 18.87
CA VAL A 200 -11.67 -5.90 19.21
C VAL A 200 -12.87 -6.06 20.16
N GLU A 201 -13.76 -7.01 19.86
CA GLU A 201 -14.93 -7.29 20.70
C GLU A 201 -14.51 -7.80 22.08
N GLY A 202 -13.57 -8.74 22.12
CA GLY A 202 -13.04 -9.31 23.37
C GLY A 202 -12.29 -8.29 24.22
N PHE A 203 -11.44 -7.46 23.61
CA PHE A 203 -10.69 -6.43 24.34
C PHE A 203 -11.62 -5.33 24.88
N ALA A 204 -12.58 -4.86 24.08
CA ALA A 204 -13.59 -3.89 24.52
C ALA A 204 -14.41 -4.40 25.71
N ALA A 205 -14.76 -5.69 25.73
CA ALA A 205 -15.48 -6.32 26.84
C ALA A 205 -14.64 -6.35 28.14
N THR A 206 -13.31 -6.55 28.04
CA THR A 206 -12.41 -6.56 29.21
C THR A 206 -12.01 -5.16 29.70
N ALA A 207 -12.09 -4.13 28.85
CA ALA A 207 -11.71 -2.76 29.16
C ALA A 207 -12.87 -1.90 29.69
N ALA A 208 -14.12 -2.39 29.63
CA ALA A 208 -15.26 -1.73 30.24
C ALA A 208 -15.08 -1.71 31.78
N PRO A 209 -15.21 -0.55 32.46
CA PRO A 209 -15.04 -0.50 33.90
C PRO A 209 -16.06 -1.43 34.55
N ALA A 210 -15.59 -2.35 35.40
CA ALA A 210 -16.43 -3.20 36.22
C ALA A 210 -17.46 -2.29 36.92
N GLY A 211 -18.73 -2.44 36.52
CA GLY A 211 -19.82 -1.64 37.03
C GLY A 211 -19.82 -1.69 38.55
N LYS A 212 -19.96 -0.51 39.16
CA LYS A 212 -20.14 -0.31 40.61
C LYS A 212 -21.17 -1.30 41.16
N GLY A 213 -20.69 -2.39 41.75
CA GLY A 213 -21.46 -3.33 42.54
C GLY A 213 -21.30 -3.00 44.02
N GLU A 214 -22.43 -2.71 44.65
CA GLU A 214 -22.72 -2.94 46.07
C GLU A 214 -22.07 -1.99 47.10
N THR A 215 -22.83 -0.94 47.43
CA THR A 215 -23.05 -0.56 48.83
C THR A 215 -24.56 -0.44 49.06
N SER A 216 -25.16 -1.51 49.58
CA SER A 216 -26.40 -1.46 50.35
C SER A 216 -26.05 -1.63 51.82
#